data_AF-A0A6V7JN57-F1
#
_entry.id   AF-A0A6V7JN57-F1
#
_cell.length_a   1.000
_cell.length_b   1.000
_cell.length_c   1.000
_cell.angle_alpha   90.00
_cell.angle_beta   90.00
_cell.angle_gamma   90.00
#
_symmetry.space_group_name_H-M   'P 1'
#
loop_
_entity.id
_entity.type
_entity.pdbx_description
1 polymer ?
#
loop_
_entity_poly.entity_id
_entity_poly.type
_entity_poly.pdbx_seq_one_letter_code
_entity_poly.pdbx_strand_id
1 'polypeptide(L)'
;GPLVNSEYYSGWLTHWGEPLQRVSTDAFIKTLKNILNYNASVNIYMMYGGSNFGFTAGANGGENEFMPDITSYDYDAPMTEAGDPTDKYFALRDALAE
;
A
#
# COMPACT_ATOMS: atom_id res chain seq x y z
N GLY A 1 23.21 -8.84 -7.64
CA GLY A 1 23.07 -7.50 -7.04
C GLY A 1 22.57 -7.62 -5.62
N PRO A 2 22.40 -6.52 -4.86
CA PRO A 2 21.72 -6.57 -3.57
C PRO A 2 20.27 -7.07 -3.75
N LEU A 3 19.71 -7.68 -2.71
CA LEU A 3 18.30 -8.05 -2.68
C LEU A 3 17.47 -6.78 -2.47
N VAL A 4 16.46 -6.57 -3.33
CA VAL A 4 15.57 -5.42 -3.25
C VAL A 4 14.14 -5.88 -3.52
N ASN A 5 13.22 -5.56 -2.61
CA ASN A 5 11.80 -5.53 -2.94
C ASN A 5 11.42 -4.12 -3.40
N SER A 6 11.27 -3.95 -4.72
CA SER A 6 11.01 -2.65 -5.35
C SER A 6 9.61 -2.12 -5.08
N GLU A 7 8.64 -3.00 -4.75
CA GLU A 7 7.26 -2.65 -4.42
C GLU A 7 6.73 -3.62 -3.37
N TYR A 8 6.83 -3.21 -2.11
CA TYR A 8 6.25 -3.94 -1.00
C TYR A 8 4.86 -3.38 -0.66
N TYR A 9 3.84 -4.11 -1.07
CA TYR A 9 2.46 -3.65 -0.99
C TYR A 9 1.93 -3.57 0.45
N SER A 10 1.70 -2.35 0.94
CA SER A 10 1.16 -2.07 2.28
C SER A 10 -0.36 -2.23 2.38
N GLY A 11 -1.02 -2.17 1.23
CA GLY A 11 -2.44 -2.35 1.04
C GLY A 11 -2.74 -2.58 -0.44
N TRP A 12 -3.85 -2.08 -0.98
CA TRP A 12 -4.22 -2.30 -2.39
C TRP A 12 -5.13 -1.21 -2.95
N LEU A 13 -5.20 -1.15 -4.29
CA LEU A 13 -6.16 -0.31 -5.03
C LEU A 13 -7.59 -0.84 -4.86
N THR A 14 -8.59 0.04 -4.92
CA THR A 14 -10.01 -0.33 -4.82
C THR A 14 -10.75 0.12 -6.06
N HIS A 15 -11.61 -0.74 -6.62
CA HIS A 15 -12.46 -0.39 -7.75
C HIS A 15 -13.84 0.09 -7.31
N TRP A 16 -14.54 0.83 -8.19
CA TRP A 16 -15.93 1.19 -7.96
C TRP A 16 -16.81 -0.07 -7.84
N GLY A 17 -17.63 -0.13 -6.78
CA GLY A 17 -18.50 -1.27 -6.50
C GLY A 17 -17.89 -2.34 -5.60
N GLU A 18 -16.60 -2.21 -5.24
CA GLU A 18 -15.94 -3.07 -4.25
C GLU A 18 -15.99 -2.47 -2.84
N PRO A 19 -15.91 -3.32 -1.79
CA PRO A 19 -15.49 -2.87 -0.47
C PRO A 19 -14.07 -2.30 -0.52
N LEU A 20 -13.76 -1.34 0.36
CA LEU A 20 -12.41 -0.80 0.48
C LEU A 20 -11.41 -1.92 0.79
N GLN A 21 -10.37 -2.05 -0.05
CA GLN A 21 -9.31 -3.03 0.17
C GLN A 21 -8.49 -2.68 1.41
N ARG A 22 -8.15 -3.71 2.20
CA ARG A 22 -7.41 -3.56 3.45
C ARG A 22 -6.40 -4.70 3.61
N VAL A 23 -5.23 -4.39 4.16
CA VAL A 23 -4.20 -5.36 4.51
C VAL A 23 -3.89 -5.23 6.00
N SER A 24 -3.87 -6.37 6.69
CA SER A 24 -3.55 -6.43 8.12
C SER A 24 -2.18 -5.83 8.42
N THR A 25 -2.14 -4.91 9.39
CA THR A 25 -0.89 -4.34 9.93
C THR A 25 0.06 -5.43 10.41
N ASP A 26 -0.43 -6.46 11.12
CA ASP A 26 0.43 -7.54 11.65
C ASP A 26 1.08 -8.35 10.52
N ALA A 27 0.31 -8.68 9.48
CA ALA A 27 0.83 -9.40 8.31
C ALA A 27 1.88 -8.57 7.55
N PHE A 28 1.63 -7.26 7.45
CA PHE A 28 2.55 -6.30 6.86
C PHE A 28 3.86 -6.23 7.66
N ILE A 29 3.80 -5.97 8.97
CA ILE A 29 5.00 -5.85 9.80
C ILE A 29 5.79 -7.17 9.87
N LYS A 30 5.11 -8.31 9.94
CA LYS A 30 5.78 -9.62 9.94
C LYS A 30 6.60 -9.83 8.66
N THR A 31 6.04 -9.50 7.51
CA THR A 31 6.74 -9.66 6.23
C THR A 31 7.86 -8.63 6.08
N LEU A 32 7.65 -7.38 6.51
CA LEU A 32 8.71 -6.37 6.55
C LEU A 32 9.91 -6.85 7.36
N LYS A 33 9.70 -7.35 8.58
CA LYS A 33 10.78 -7.88 9.43
C LYS A 33 11.54 -9.02 8.74
N ASN A 34 10.84 -9.89 8.01
CA ASN A 34 11.51 -10.93 7.22
C ASN A 34 12.40 -10.32 6.13
N ILE A 35 11.92 -9.33 5.38
CA ILE A 35 12.71 -8.65 4.33
C ILE A 35 13.97 -8.03 4.94
N LEU A 36 13.84 -7.32 6.07
CA LEU A 36 14.96 -6.70 6.77
C LEU A 36 15.95 -7.73 7.33
N ASN A 37 15.47 -8.86 7.87
CA ASN A 37 16.31 -9.96 8.33
C ASN A 37 17.17 -10.60 7.22
N TYR A 38 16.72 -10.52 5.97
CA TYR A 38 17.52 -10.92 4.80
C TYR A 38 18.53 -9.85 4.37
N ASN A 39 18.65 -8.73 5.09
CA ASN A 39 19.45 -7.56 4.72
C ASN A 39 19.09 -7.05 3.32
N ALA A 40 17.81 -7.15 2.96
CA ALA A 40 17.28 -6.69 1.69
C ALA A 40 16.73 -5.26 1.81
N SER A 41 16.92 -4.45 0.76
CA SER A 41 16.29 -3.13 0.67
C SER A 41 14.81 -3.27 0.32
N VAL A 42 14.00 -2.31 0.73
CA VAL A 42 12.55 -2.31 0.50
C VAL A 42 12.03 -0.93 0.17
N ASN A 43 11.06 -0.87 -0.74
CA ASN A 43 10.26 0.33 -1.01
C ASN A 43 8.78 0.01 -0.69
N ILE A 44 8.16 0.81 0.17
CA ILE A 44 6.79 0.58 0.63
C ILE A 44 5.81 1.21 -0.36
N TYR A 45 5.01 0.38 -1.01
CA TYR A 45 4.01 0.81 -1.99
C TYR A 45 2.61 0.59 -1.41
N MET A 46 1.84 1.60 -1.00
CA MET A 46 2.20 3.01 -0.89
C MET A 46 2.49 3.36 0.56
N MET A 47 3.54 4.13 0.82
CA MET A 47 3.72 4.77 2.12
C MET A 47 2.64 5.83 2.38
N TYR A 48 2.31 6.59 1.34
CA TYR A 48 1.22 7.56 1.26
C TYR A 48 0.72 7.54 -0.18
N GLY A 49 -0.56 7.21 -0.39
CA GLY A 49 -1.10 7.14 -1.74
C GLY A 49 -1.78 8.43 -2.21
N GLY A 50 -2.61 9.06 -1.37
CA GLY A 50 -3.27 10.33 -1.68
C GLY A 50 -4.55 10.16 -2.53
N SER A 51 -4.67 10.93 -3.62
CA SER A 51 -5.90 10.97 -4.44
C SER A 51 -5.61 10.99 -5.93
N ASN A 52 -6.44 10.30 -6.69
CA ASN A 52 -6.50 10.37 -8.15
C ASN A 52 -7.40 11.55 -8.58
N PHE A 53 -6.87 12.78 -8.59
CA PHE A 53 -7.67 13.97 -8.88
C PHE A 53 -8.17 14.06 -10.33
N GLY A 54 -9.39 14.57 -10.50
CA GLY A 54 -9.96 14.79 -11.82
C GLY A 54 -10.12 13.50 -12.61
N PHE A 55 -9.44 13.40 -13.76
CA PHE A 55 -9.53 12.25 -14.68
C PHE A 55 -8.23 11.44 -14.74
N THR A 56 -7.47 11.41 -13.63
CA THR A 56 -6.20 10.66 -13.58
C THR A 56 -6.33 9.25 -13.03
N ALA A 57 -7.53 8.85 -12.57
CA ALA A 57 -7.77 7.51 -12.09
C ALA A 57 -7.56 6.47 -13.20
N GLY A 58 -6.96 5.34 -12.83
CA GLY A 58 -6.75 4.21 -13.71
C GLY A 58 -8.00 3.32 -13.81
N ALA A 59 -7.79 2.19 -14.46
CA ALA A 59 -8.71 1.08 -14.44
C ALA A 59 -7.93 -0.22 -14.68
N ASN A 60 -8.39 -1.30 -14.06
CA ASN A 60 -8.01 -2.64 -14.41
C ASN A 60 -9.12 -3.31 -15.24
N GLY A 61 -8.83 -4.47 -15.80
CA GLY A 61 -9.78 -5.17 -16.63
C GLY A 61 -9.18 -6.33 -17.41
N GLY A 62 -10.06 -7.05 -18.09
CA GLY A 62 -9.74 -8.16 -18.99
C GLY A 62 -10.56 -8.04 -20.27
N GLU A 63 -10.64 -9.12 -21.04
CA GLU A 63 -11.26 -9.11 -22.38
C GLU A 63 -12.73 -8.64 -22.40
N ASN A 64 -13.47 -8.81 -21.29
CA ASN A 64 -14.87 -8.37 -21.15
C ASN A 64 -15.15 -7.69 -19.79
N GLU A 65 -14.13 -7.09 -19.17
CA GLU A 65 -14.26 -6.49 -17.85
C GLU A 65 -13.55 -5.14 -17.77
N PHE A 66 -14.22 -4.16 -17.18
CA PHE A 66 -13.65 -2.84 -16.89
C PHE A 66 -13.91 -2.52 -15.43
N MET A 67 -12.84 -2.44 -14.65
CA MET A 67 -12.84 -2.16 -13.23
C MET A 67 -12.19 -0.79 -13.01
N PRO A 68 -12.96 0.30 -13.02
CA PRO A 68 -12.40 1.62 -12.79
C PRO A 68 -11.97 1.78 -11.34
N ASP A 69 -10.77 2.32 -11.13
CA ASP A 69 -10.28 2.66 -9.80
C ASP A 69 -11.12 3.80 -9.21
N ILE A 70 -11.30 3.78 -7.88
CA ILE A 70 -11.94 4.92 -7.19
C ILE A 70 -11.02 6.14 -7.16
N THR A 71 -11.60 7.31 -6.90
CA THR A 71 -10.86 8.57 -6.77
C THR A 71 -9.88 8.54 -5.60
N SER A 72 -10.27 7.94 -4.48
CA SER A 72 -9.37 7.78 -3.33
C SER A 72 -8.22 6.85 -3.67
N TYR A 73 -7.00 7.28 -3.40
CA TYR A 73 -5.81 6.44 -3.48
C TYR A 73 -5.23 6.22 -2.07
N ASP A 74 -6.08 6.18 -1.04
CA ASP A 74 -5.71 5.88 0.35
C ASP A 74 -4.87 4.60 0.48
N TYR A 75 -5.20 3.60 -0.35
CA TYR A 75 -4.46 2.34 -0.50
C TYR A 75 -4.38 1.49 0.78
N ASP A 76 -5.06 1.87 1.88
CA ASP A 76 -4.77 1.34 3.22
C ASP A 76 -3.28 1.51 3.58
N ALA A 77 -2.68 2.60 3.09
CA ALA A 77 -1.29 2.97 3.33
C ALA A 77 -1.04 3.32 4.82
N PRO A 78 0.22 3.35 5.27
CA PRO A 78 0.58 3.90 6.57
C PRO A 78 0.03 5.31 6.83
N MET A 79 -0.08 6.16 5.81
CA MET A 79 -0.74 7.46 5.91
C MET A 79 -2.07 7.46 5.15
N THR A 80 -3.12 8.04 5.74
CA THR A 80 -4.43 8.16 5.09
C THR A 80 -4.35 9.03 3.84
N GLU A 81 -5.39 9.01 3.01
CA GLU A 81 -5.55 9.93 1.86
C GLU A 81 -5.35 11.41 2.23
N ALA A 82 -5.75 11.83 3.44
CA ALA A 82 -5.56 13.20 3.92
C ALA A 82 -4.17 13.47 4.54
N GLY A 83 -3.33 12.44 4.66
CA GLY A 83 -1.98 12.52 5.23
C GLY A 83 -1.91 12.27 6.74
N ASP A 84 -2.95 11.73 7.36
CA ASP A 84 -2.92 11.40 8.79
C ASP A 84 -2.14 10.09 9.03
N PRO A 85 -1.29 10.00 10.07
CA PRO A 85 -0.64 8.74 10.43
C PRO A 85 -1.67 7.74 10.97
N THR A 86 -1.58 6.48 10.51
CA THR A 86 -2.41 5.37 10.98
C THR A 86 -1.68 4.51 12.02
N ASP A 87 -2.38 3.55 12.63
CA ASP A 87 -1.74 2.52 13.46
C ASP A 87 -0.66 1.75 12.69
N LYS A 88 -0.85 1.55 11.37
CA LYS A 88 0.15 0.91 10.49
C LYS A 88 1.41 1.76 10.36
N TYR A 89 1.30 3.09 10.37
CA TYR A 89 2.47 4.00 10.40
C TYR A 89 3.27 3.83 11.68
N PHE A 90 2.61 3.83 12.83
CA PHE A 90 3.30 3.69 14.11
C PHE A 90 3.96 2.31 14.24
N ALA A 91 3.27 1.25 13.83
CA ALA A 91 3.84 -0.09 13.83
C ALA A 91 5.04 -0.22 12.87
N LEU A 92 4.97 0.41 11.70
CA LEU A 92 6.07 0.48 10.73
C LEU A 92 7.28 1.20 11.33
N ARG A 93 7.07 2.39 11.91
CA ARG A 93 8.13 3.18 12.54
C ARG A 93 8.84 2.36 13.62
N ASP A 94 8.07 1.70 14.48
CA ASP A 94 8.61 0.93 15.59
C ASP A 94 9.40 -0.28 15.09
N ALA A 95 8.91 -0.98 14.06
CA ALA A 95 9.61 -2.12 13.45
C ALA A 95 10.93 -1.73 12.75
N LEU A 96 11.05 -0.50 12.25
CA LEU A 96 12.30 0.01 11.64
C LEU A 96 13.34 0.48 12.67
N ALA A 97 12.92 0.69 13.92
CA ALA A 97 13.79 1.14 15.00
C ALA A 97 14.39 -0.01 15.84
N GLU A 98 13.99 -1.25 15.56
CA GLU A 98 14.54 -2.49 16.14
C GLU A 98 15.91 -2.85 15.53
#